data_AF-A0A2S8F2X9-F1
#
_entry.id   AF-A0A2S8F2X9-F1
#
_cell.length_a   1.000
_cell.length_b   1.000
_cell.length_c   1.000
_cell.angle_alpha   90.00
_cell.angle_beta   90.00
_cell.angle_gamma   90.00
#
_symmetry.space_group_name_H-M   'P 1'
#
loop_
_entity.id
_entity.type
_entity.pdbx_description
1 polymer ?
#
loop_
_entity_poly.entity_id
_entity_poly.type
_entity_poly.pdbx_seq_one_letter_code
_entity_poly.pdbx_strand_id
1 'polypeptide(L)'
;MQWYFIVRKSSKKRKLAAPPASADDQQPIGVQGLKYFAKLRPLLAELHDEGTERDVAGNRTLHFDQYCLLVLLYVLNPGISSLRALSQASELTKVQAKLGNAKASLGSLSESARLFDPERLKAIIGLLT
;
A
#
# COMPACT_ATOMS: atom_id res chain seq x y z
N MET A 1 -21.83 -69.98 18.13
CA MET A 1 -21.39 -68.58 17.91
C MET A 1 -20.04 -68.67 17.23
N GLN A 2 -19.73 -68.23 16.01
CA GLN A 2 -20.27 -67.22 15.11
C GLN A 2 -19.54 -67.44 13.76
N TRP A 3 -20.23 -67.91 12.71
CA TRP A 3 -20.54 -67.19 11.47
C TRP A 3 -19.41 -66.37 10.80
N TYR A 4 -19.04 -66.85 9.61
CA TYR A 4 -18.61 -66.17 8.36
C TYR A 4 -18.78 -64.64 8.31
N PHE A 5 -17.79 -63.89 7.79
CA PHE A 5 -17.92 -63.04 6.57
C PHE A 5 -16.66 -62.20 6.26
N ILE A 6 -16.38 -62.16 4.96
CA ILE A 6 -15.50 -61.27 4.18
C ILE A 6 -15.64 -59.78 4.58
N VAL A 7 -14.56 -58.97 4.45
CA VAL A 7 -14.62 -57.64 3.79
C VAL A 7 -13.21 -57.05 3.54
N ARG A 8 -12.98 -56.72 2.27
CA ARG A 8 -11.91 -55.87 1.73
C ARG A 8 -11.86 -54.51 2.44
N LYS A 9 -10.70 -54.08 2.96
CA LYS A 9 -10.47 -52.64 3.22
C LYS A 9 -10.03 -51.95 1.94
N SER A 10 -11.02 -51.56 1.13
CA SER A 10 -10.86 -50.53 0.10
C SER A 10 -10.65 -49.19 0.79
N SER A 11 -9.39 -48.76 0.90
CA SER A 11 -9.06 -47.41 1.39
C SER A 11 -9.29 -46.40 0.27
N LYS A 12 -10.55 -46.06 0.05
CA LYS A 12 -10.96 -44.94 -0.80
C LYS A 12 -10.44 -43.66 -0.15
N LYS A 13 -9.31 -43.13 -0.65
CA LYS A 13 -8.79 -41.81 -0.26
C LYS A 13 -9.94 -40.80 -0.43
N ARG A 14 -10.49 -40.33 0.68
CA ARG A 14 -11.33 -39.13 0.68
C ARG A 14 -10.43 -38.00 0.20
N LYS A 15 -10.70 -37.44 -0.98
CA LYS A 15 -10.15 -36.13 -1.36
C LYS A 15 -10.66 -35.15 -0.30
N LEU A 16 -9.81 -34.78 0.63
CA LEU A 16 -10.04 -33.61 1.46
C LEU A 16 -10.18 -32.44 0.48
N ALA A 17 -11.30 -31.72 0.55
CA ALA A 17 -11.43 -30.46 -0.16
C ALA A 17 -10.24 -29.58 0.25
N ALA A 18 -9.65 -28.88 -0.72
CA ALA A 18 -8.56 -27.95 -0.46
C ALA A 18 -9.01 -26.98 0.65
N PRO A 19 -8.14 -26.70 1.64
CA PRO A 19 -8.47 -25.70 2.65
C PRO A 19 -8.81 -24.37 1.95
N PRO A 20 -9.78 -23.59 2.46
CA PRO A 20 -10.02 -22.26 1.94
C PRO A 20 -8.70 -21.50 2.03
N ALA A 21 -8.31 -20.84 0.92
CA ALA A 21 -7.08 -20.08 0.81
C ALA A 21 -6.85 -19.27 2.10
N SER A 22 -5.74 -19.53 2.76
CA SER A 22 -5.31 -18.83 3.97
C SER A 22 -5.28 -17.33 3.70
N ALA A 23 -5.52 -16.52 4.74
CA ALA A 23 -5.57 -15.05 4.71
C ALA A 23 -4.29 -14.33 4.22
N ASP A 24 -3.35 -15.06 3.64
CA ASP A 24 -2.05 -14.63 3.14
C ASP A 24 -1.89 -14.85 1.61
N ASP A 25 -2.98 -15.22 0.92
CA ASP A 25 -3.00 -15.31 -0.55
C ASP A 25 -3.09 -13.92 -1.20
N GLN A 26 -2.33 -12.95 -0.67
CA GLN A 26 -2.14 -11.65 -1.28
C GLN A 26 -1.25 -11.85 -2.50
N GLN A 27 -1.88 -12.00 -3.67
CA GLN A 27 -1.21 -11.80 -4.95
C GLN A 27 -0.35 -10.53 -4.83
N PRO A 28 0.96 -10.59 -5.13
CA PRO A 28 1.86 -9.48 -4.90
C PRO A 28 1.27 -8.25 -5.61
N ILE A 29 1.05 -7.17 -4.87
CA ILE A 29 0.49 -5.94 -5.42
C ILE A 29 1.38 -5.54 -6.62
N GLY A 30 0.81 -5.69 -7.81
CA GLY A 30 1.44 -5.29 -9.06
C GLY A 30 1.50 -3.77 -9.08
N VAL A 31 2.70 -3.22 -8.92
CA VAL A 31 2.93 -1.77 -8.93
C VAL A 31 3.57 -1.38 -10.25
N GLN A 32 2.96 -0.42 -10.93
CA GLN A 32 3.38 0.17 -12.20
C GLN A 32 3.59 1.68 -12.04
N GLY A 33 4.19 2.32 -13.05
CA GLY A 33 4.36 3.78 -13.09
C GLY A 33 5.49 4.36 -12.23
N LEU A 34 6.23 3.53 -11.48
CA LEU A 34 7.31 3.98 -10.59
C LEU A 34 8.46 4.72 -11.31
N LYS A 35 8.59 4.56 -12.64
CA LYS A 35 9.58 5.31 -13.44
C LYS A 35 9.37 6.83 -13.39
N TYR A 36 8.14 7.29 -13.16
CA TYR A 36 7.82 8.72 -13.08
C TYR A 36 8.19 9.35 -11.74
N PHE A 37 8.26 8.55 -10.67
CA PHE A 37 8.48 9.05 -9.30
C PHE A 37 9.85 9.69 -9.12
N ALA A 38 10.86 9.24 -9.87
CA ALA A 38 12.18 9.87 -9.87
C ALA A 38 12.15 11.32 -10.36
N LYS A 39 11.23 11.66 -11.29
CA LYS A 39 11.05 13.03 -11.78
C LYS A 39 10.10 13.85 -10.92
N LEU A 40 9.09 13.20 -10.32
CA LEU A 40 8.07 13.88 -9.51
C LEU A 40 8.59 14.27 -8.12
N ARG A 41 9.49 13.49 -7.54
CA ARG A 41 10.08 13.78 -6.21
C ARG A 41 10.69 15.18 -6.09
N PRO A 42 11.63 15.61 -6.96
CA PRO A 42 12.20 16.95 -6.82
C PRO A 42 11.17 18.06 -7.03
N LEU A 43 10.15 17.85 -7.85
CA LEU A 43 9.07 18.84 -8.06
C LEU A 43 8.20 19.00 -6.81
N LEU A 44 7.94 17.91 -6.09
CA LEU A 44 7.11 17.93 -4.90
C LEU A 44 7.89 18.27 -3.62
N ALA A 45 9.22 18.34 -3.68
CA ALA A 45 10.07 18.56 -2.51
C ALA A 45 9.76 19.88 -1.79
N GLU A 46 9.29 20.91 -2.50
CA GLU A 46 8.86 22.19 -1.92
C GLU A 46 7.68 22.03 -0.93
N LEU A 47 6.90 20.95 -1.06
CA LEU A 47 5.78 20.67 -0.16
C LEU A 47 6.20 19.96 1.13
N HIS A 48 7.46 19.54 1.27
CA HIS A 48 7.88 18.67 2.37
C HIS A 48 7.63 19.26 3.76
N ASP A 49 7.83 20.57 3.90
CA ASP A 49 7.69 21.30 5.17
C ASP A 49 6.27 21.84 5.40
N GLU A 50 5.37 21.73 4.42
CA GLU A 50 3.98 22.17 4.56
C GLU A 50 3.23 21.32 5.60
N GLY A 51 2.49 21.98 6.49
CA GLY A 51 1.74 21.32 7.55
C GLY A 51 2.59 20.74 8.69
N THR A 52 3.90 21.03 8.73
CA THR A 52 4.80 20.64 9.83
C THR A 52 4.69 21.57 11.05
N GLU A 53 4.10 22.76 10.90
CA GLU A 53 3.98 23.79 11.95
C GLU A 53 3.30 23.30 13.24
N ARG A 54 2.41 22.31 13.13
CA ARG A 54 1.68 21.72 14.26
C ARG A 54 2.39 20.51 14.87
N ASP A 55 3.43 19.98 14.24
CA ASP A 55 4.18 18.82 14.75
C ASP A 55 5.26 19.26 15.76
N VAL A 56 4.81 19.66 16.95
CA VAL A 56 5.69 20.08 18.05
C VAL A 56 6.51 18.90 18.60
N ALA A 57 6.01 17.67 18.46
CA ALA A 57 6.64 16.47 18.99
C ALA A 57 7.70 15.87 18.05
N GLY A 58 7.78 16.31 16.79
CA GLY A 58 8.70 15.77 15.78
C GLY A 58 8.45 14.30 15.44
N ASN A 59 7.23 13.81 15.67
CA ASN A 59 6.89 12.40 15.49
C ASN A 59 6.27 12.12 14.11
N ARG A 60 6.14 13.15 13.25
CA ARG A 60 5.62 12.98 11.90
C ARG A 60 6.63 12.20 11.05
N THR A 61 6.16 11.07 10.54
CA THR A 61 6.93 10.22 9.62
C THR A 61 6.45 10.34 8.18
N LEU A 62 5.32 11.03 7.94
CA LEU A 62 4.70 11.21 6.63
C LEU A 62 4.50 12.71 6.34
N HIS A 63 5.21 13.19 5.31
CA HIS A 63 5.19 14.56 4.82
C HIS A 63 4.28 14.72 3.60
N PHE A 64 3.99 15.97 3.21
CA PHE A 64 3.01 16.23 2.16
C PHE A 64 3.47 15.73 0.79
N ASP A 65 4.73 15.98 0.43
CA ASP A 65 5.36 15.47 -0.80
C ASP A 65 5.25 13.94 -0.90
N GLN A 66 5.52 13.24 0.20
CA GLN A 66 5.40 11.78 0.31
C GLN A 66 3.96 11.31 0.18
N TYR A 67 3.02 12.04 0.78
CA TYR A 67 1.59 11.76 0.66
C TYR A 67 1.11 11.93 -0.79
N CYS A 68 1.52 13.01 -1.48
CA CYS A 68 1.22 13.22 -2.89
C CYS A 68 1.73 12.06 -3.77
N LEU A 69 2.94 11.57 -3.53
CA LEU A 69 3.48 10.41 -4.24
C LEU A 69 2.66 9.13 -3.97
N LEU A 70 2.18 8.92 -2.75
CA LEU A 70 1.30 7.79 -2.42
C LEU A 70 -0.08 7.93 -3.09
N VAL A 71 -0.63 9.14 -3.19
CA VAL A 71 -1.86 9.38 -3.95
C VAL A 71 -1.65 9.10 -5.45
N LEU A 72 -0.53 9.52 -6.02
CA LEU A 72 -0.17 9.18 -7.40
C LEU A 72 -0.01 7.66 -7.59
N LEU A 73 0.55 6.97 -6.60
CA LEU A 73 0.68 5.52 -6.62
C LEU A 73 -0.70 4.85 -6.69
N TYR A 74 -1.65 5.32 -5.88
CA TYR A 74 -3.05 4.90 -5.90
C TYR A 74 -3.70 5.14 -7.27
N VAL A 75 -3.57 6.35 -7.83
CA VAL A 75 -4.18 6.72 -9.12
C VAL A 75 -3.62 5.88 -10.28
N LEU A 76 -2.33 5.58 -10.28
CA LEU A 76 -1.68 4.80 -11.33
C LEU A 76 -1.93 3.30 -11.23
N ASN A 77 -2.43 2.82 -10.10
CA ASN A 77 -2.58 1.39 -9.80
C ASN A 77 -3.96 1.12 -9.20
N PRO A 78 -5.01 0.95 -10.01
CA PRO A 78 -6.38 0.74 -9.51
C PRO A 78 -6.53 -0.52 -8.63
N GLY A 79 -5.58 -1.45 -8.66
CA GLY A 79 -5.51 -2.57 -7.72
C GLY A 79 -5.21 -2.16 -6.27
N ILE A 80 -4.66 -0.96 -6.05
CA ILE A 80 -4.48 -0.34 -4.74
C ILE A 80 -5.71 0.52 -4.46
N SER A 81 -6.87 -0.09 -4.17
CA SER A 81 -8.14 0.64 -4.07
C SER A 81 -8.52 1.06 -2.65
N SER A 82 -7.68 0.81 -1.65
CA SER A 82 -7.95 1.14 -0.24
C SER A 82 -6.73 1.71 0.46
N LEU A 83 -6.94 2.46 1.55
CA LEU A 83 -5.85 2.97 2.39
C LEU A 83 -4.98 1.84 2.98
N ARG A 84 -5.58 0.69 3.31
CA ARG A 84 -4.83 -0.48 3.78
C ARG A 84 -3.96 -1.06 2.66
N ALA A 85 -4.49 -1.20 1.44
CA ALA A 85 -3.70 -1.62 0.29
C ALA A 85 -2.56 -0.63 0.01
N LEU A 86 -2.80 0.68 0.16
CA LEU A 86 -1.78 1.72 -0.01
C LEU A 86 -0.70 1.66 1.08
N SER A 87 -1.08 1.41 2.34
CA SER A 87 -0.14 1.13 3.44
C SER A 87 0.74 -0.07 3.08
N GLN A 88 0.18 -1.20 2.66
CA GLN A 88 0.96 -2.38 2.28
C GLN A 88 1.85 -2.10 1.06
N ALA A 89 1.35 -1.37 0.06
CA ALA A 89 2.15 -0.99 -1.10
C ALA A 89 3.36 -0.11 -0.72
N SER A 90 3.23 0.75 0.29
CA SER A 90 4.33 1.58 0.81
C SER A 90 5.43 0.77 1.50
N GLU A 91 5.18 -0.49 1.86
CA GLU A 91 6.17 -1.40 2.46
C GLU A 91 7.02 -2.12 1.41
N LEU A 92 6.60 -2.12 0.15
CA LEU A 92 7.33 -2.81 -0.91
C LEU A 92 8.68 -2.11 -1.14
N THR A 93 9.78 -2.88 -1.10
CA THR A 93 11.15 -2.33 -1.25
C THR A 93 11.32 -1.52 -2.55
N LYS A 94 10.69 -1.97 -3.64
CA LYS A 94 10.68 -1.25 -4.93
C LYS A 94 9.98 0.12 -4.86
N VAL A 95 8.95 0.25 -4.01
CA VAL A 95 8.22 1.48 -3.79
C VAL A 95 9.05 2.38 -2.88
N GLN A 96 9.54 1.88 -1.75
CA GLN A 96 10.40 2.65 -0.83
C GLN A 96 11.65 3.21 -1.52
N ALA A 97 12.31 2.41 -2.37
CA ALA A 97 13.48 2.87 -3.15
C ALA A 97 13.15 4.03 -4.10
N LYS A 98 11.89 4.15 -4.54
CA LYS A 98 11.46 5.18 -5.49
C LYS A 98 10.85 6.39 -4.79
N LEU A 99 10.02 6.19 -3.76
CA LEU A 99 9.40 7.27 -2.98
C LEU A 99 10.38 7.89 -1.98
N GLY A 100 11.38 7.14 -1.52
CA GLY A 100 12.35 7.58 -0.51
C GLY A 100 11.79 7.67 0.90
N ASN A 101 10.60 7.12 1.15
CA ASN A 101 9.93 7.16 2.44
C ASN A 101 9.92 5.78 3.13
N ALA A 102 9.80 5.82 4.46
CA ALA A 102 9.45 4.67 5.25
C ALA A 102 7.97 4.30 5.05
N LYS A 103 7.57 3.14 5.59
CA LYS A 103 6.17 2.70 5.62
C LYS A 103 5.25 3.84 6.08
N ALA A 104 4.21 4.11 5.29
CA ALA A 104 3.13 4.99 5.71
C ALA A 104 2.11 4.20 6.53
N SER A 105 1.90 4.59 7.79
CA SER A 105 0.89 3.94 8.63
C SER A 105 -0.52 4.29 8.18
N LEU A 106 -1.49 3.39 8.42
CA LEU A 106 -2.89 3.65 8.13
C LEU A 106 -3.42 4.90 8.86
N GLY A 107 -3.00 5.10 10.11
CA GLY A 107 -3.34 6.29 10.90
C GLY A 107 -2.88 7.57 10.22
N SER A 108 -1.59 7.65 9.90
CA SER A 108 -0.97 8.80 9.20
C SER A 108 -1.66 9.08 7.87
N LEU A 109 -1.98 8.04 7.08
CA LEU A 109 -2.69 8.20 5.80
C LEU A 109 -4.10 8.79 5.98
N SER A 110 -4.85 8.29 6.97
CA SER A 110 -6.21 8.74 7.25
C SER A 110 -6.29 10.17 7.80
N GLU A 111 -5.23 10.63 8.46
CA GLU A 111 -5.09 11.98 8.99
C GLU A 111 -4.65 12.97 7.90
N SER A 112 -3.71 12.55 7.04
CA SER A 112 -3.09 13.37 6.00
C SER A 112 -4.11 14.07 5.09
N ALA A 113 -5.21 13.40 4.76
CA ALA A 113 -6.27 13.96 3.91
C ALA A 113 -6.95 15.21 4.51
N ARG A 114 -6.88 15.41 5.83
CA ARG A 114 -7.41 16.61 6.52
C ARG A 114 -6.32 17.62 6.87
N LEU A 115 -5.06 17.22 6.79
CA LEU A 115 -3.94 17.99 7.32
C LEU A 115 -3.27 18.83 6.24
N PHE A 116 -3.13 18.29 5.04
CA PHE A 116 -2.45 18.95 3.95
C PHE A 116 -3.41 19.79 3.11
N ASP A 117 -2.99 21.01 2.77
CA ASP A 117 -3.75 21.91 1.92
C ASP A 117 -3.51 21.59 0.43
N PRO A 118 -4.51 21.08 -0.31
CA PRO A 118 -4.35 20.77 -1.73
C PRO A 118 -4.10 22.01 -2.61
N GLU A 119 -4.40 23.23 -2.14
CA GLU A 119 -4.14 24.45 -2.93
C GLU A 119 -2.63 24.67 -3.15
N ARG A 120 -1.80 24.27 -2.18
CA ARG A 120 -0.33 24.32 -2.33
C ARG A 120 0.19 23.48 -3.49
N LEU A 121 -0.45 22.34 -3.75
CA LEU A 121 -0.09 21.49 -4.89
C LEU A 121 -0.39 22.16 -6.24
N LYS A 122 -1.42 23.02 -6.32
CA LYS A 122 -1.74 23.75 -7.56
C LYS A 122 -0.63 24.72 -7.95
N ALA A 123 0.02 25.36 -6.98
CA ALA A 123 1.15 26.24 -7.25
C ALA A 123 2.30 25.50 -7.95
N ILE A 124 2.62 24.29 -7.48
CA ILE A 124 3.64 23.42 -8.10
C ILE A 124 3.25 23.03 -9.53
N ILE A 125 1.97 22.67 -9.75
CA ILE A 125 1.47 22.33 -11.09
C ILE A 125 1.55 23.53 -12.02
N GLY A 126 1.27 24.74 -11.52
CA GLY A 126 1.38 25.99 -12.27
C GLY A 126 2.78 26.24 -12.84
N LEU A 127 3.85 25.79 -12.15
CA LEU A 127 5.24 25.90 -12.65
C LEU A 127 5.51 25.05 -13.90
N LEU A 128 4.65 24.09 -14.22
CA LEU A 128 4.78 23.21 -15.38
C LEU A 128 4.09 23.76 -16.63
N THR A 129 3.35 24.88 -16.52
CA THR A 129 2.54 25.46 -17.60
C THR A 129 3.16 26.74 -18.11
#